data_AF-A0A4D9D0E5-F1
#
_entry.id   AF-A0A4D9D0E5-F1
#
_cell.length_a   1.000
_cell.length_b   1.000
_cell.length_c   1.000
_cell.angle_alpha   90.00
_cell.angle_beta   90.00
_cell.angle_gamma   90.00
#
_symmetry.space_group_name_H-M   'P 1'
#
loop_
_entity.id
_entity.type
_entity.pdbx_description
1 polymer ?
#
loop_
_entity_poly.entity_id
_entity_poly.type
_entity_poly.pdbx_seq_one_letter_code
_entity_poly.pdbx_strand_id
1 'polypeptide(L)'
;MVIRIPLCPFAEKVVQDNTVRYVVVRARRRSDIIAHILEEARALVETPEDVTATTIVLAPDAFVEDFPAFYETERFLEASLEASELQHPVLLAAFHPQYTFGGGLSELDPIHFEKRSPFPVFNLLRAERVWAYANEGLTEKIADRNEAALAAIGIEEVRRRFTLSEKEVERYNGGKEYGVSEGSGV
;
A
#
# COMPACT_ATOMS: atom_id res chain seq x y z
N MET A 1 -1.36 -3.68 5.65
CA MET A 1 -1.03 -4.89 4.89
C MET A 1 -1.00 -6.02 5.87
N VAL A 2 -1.66 -7.15 5.58
CA VAL A 2 -1.46 -8.34 6.39
C VAL A 2 -0.03 -8.82 6.15
N ILE A 3 0.92 -8.45 7.02
CA ILE A 3 2.36 -8.73 6.88
C ILE A 3 2.67 -10.24 6.85
N ARG A 4 1.68 -11.11 7.11
CA ARG A 4 1.81 -12.57 7.26
C ARG A 4 0.93 -13.41 6.34
N ILE A 5 0.24 -12.78 5.39
CA ILE A 5 -0.47 -13.51 4.34
C ILE A 5 0.15 -13.09 3.02
N PRO A 6 0.74 -14.01 2.24
CA PRO A 6 1.37 -13.68 0.97
C PRO A 6 0.29 -13.41 -0.09
N LEU A 7 -0.33 -12.22 0.00
CA LEU A 7 -1.38 -11.76 -0.91
C LEU A 7 -0.80 -11.06 -2.14
N CYS A 8 0.40 -10.50 -2.02
CA CYS A 8 1.05 -9.77 -3.10
C CYS A 8 2.29 -10.55 -3.58
N PRO A 9 2.29 -11.07 -4.83
CA PRO A 9 3.45 -11.78 -5.37
C PRO A 9 4.65 -10.85 -5.62
N PHE A 10 4.44 -9.53 -5.63
CA PHE A 10 5.48 -8.54 -5.91
C PHE A 10 6.34 -8.17 -4.69
N ALA A 11 5.86 -8.47 -3.48
CA ALA A 11 6.45 -7.96 -2.25
C ALA A 11 7.73 -8.69 -1.82
N GLU A 12 7.82 -10.00 -2.06
CA GLU A 12 8.91 -10.81 -1.51
C GLU A 12 10.28 -10.41 -2.09
N LYS A 13 10.38 -10.33 -3.42
CA LYS A 13 11.63 -10.01 -4.11
C LYS A 13 12.17 -8.62 -3.74
N VAL A 14 11.32 -7.59 -3.71
CA VAL A 14 11.76 -6.21 -3.38
C VAL A 14 12.24 -6.09 -1.93
N VAL A 15 11.60 -6.82 -1.01
CA VAL A 15 11.99 -6.84 0.38
C VAL A 15 13.33 -7.56 0.54
N GLN A 16 13.53 -8.69 -0.14
CA GLN A 16 14.80 -9.44 -0.15
C GLN A 16 15.94 -8.64 -0.77
N ASP A 17 15.68 -7.96 -1.88
CA ASP A 17 16.66 -7.14 -2.60
C ASP A 17 16.92 -5.78 -1.90
N ASN A 18 16.20 -5.46 -0.81
CA ASN A 18 16.28 -4.20 -0.07
C ASN A 18 16.07 -2.94 -0.95
N THR A 19 15.16 -3.05 -1.93
CA THR A 19 14.82 -1.98 -2.90
C THR A 19 13.48 -1.31 -2.61
N VAL A 20 12.94 -1.50 -1.39
CA VAL A 20 11.73 -0.82 -0.93
C VAL A 20 12.10 0.50 -0.27
N ARG A 21 11.58 1.62 -0.79
CA ARG A 21 11.66 2.92 -0.14
C ARG A 21 10.44 3.10 0.76
N TYR A 22 10.67 3.39 2.04
CA TYR A 22 9.62 3.71 3.01
C TYR A 22 9.65 5.19 3.35
N VAL A 23 8.50 5.85 3.27
CA VAL A 23 8.36 7.28 3.57
C VAL A 23 7.21 7.49 4.54
N VAL A 24 7.48 8.15 5.65
CA VAL A 24 6.44 8.52 6.63
C VAL A 24 6.06 9.97 6.41
N VAL A 25 4.80 10.18 6.02
CA VAL A 25 4.22 11.52 5.82
C VAL A 25 3.26 11.82 6.96
N ARG A 26 3.64 12.77 7.82
CA ARG A 26 2.83 13.23 8.97
C ARG A 26 1.92 14.42 8.65
N ALA A 27 1.59 14.60 7.39
CA ALA A 27 0.66 15.64 6.97
C ALA A 27 -0.78 15.26 7.32
N ARG A 28 -1.61 16.26 7.63
CA ARG A 28 -3.05 16.08 7.91
C ARG A 28 -3.95 16.65 6.82
N ARG A 29 -3.43 17.58 6.01
CA ARG A 29 -4.17 18.19 4.91
C ARG A 29 -4.09 17.27 3.69
N ARG A 30 -5.24 17.03 3.06
CA ARG A 30 -5.35 16.22 1.84
C ARG A 30 -4.41 16.71 0.73
N SER A 31 -4.28 18.02 0.55
CA SER A 31 -3.37 18.63 -0.44
C SER A 31 -1.91 18.21 -0.24
N ASP A 32 -1.46 18.19 1.01
CA ASP A 32 -0.06 17.92 1.36
C ASP A 32 0.24 16.44 1.17
N ILE A 33 -0.70 15.56 1.54
CA ILE A 33 -0.60 14.11 1.25
C ILE A 33 -0.48 13.86 -0.25
N ILE A 34 -1.33 14.51 -1.05
CA ILE A 34 -1.29 14.39 -2.50
C ILE A 34 0.06 14.86 -3.07
N ALA A 35 0.55 16.01 -2.61
CA ALA A 35 1.82 16.56 -3.07
C ALA A 35 2.97 15.58 -2.81
N HIS A 36 3.06 15.04 -1.59
CA HIS A 36 4.09 14.06 -1.23
C HIS A 36 4.00 12.77 -2.07
N ILE A 37 2.80 12.25 -2.31
CA ILE A 37 2.64 11.03 -3.12
C ILE A 37 3.08 11.27 -4.57
N LEU A 38 2.76 12.43 -5.14
CA LEU A 38 3.20 12.78 -6.50
C LEU A 38 4.71 13.01 -6.58
N GLU A 39 5.33 13.62 -5.56
CA GLU A 39 6.79 13.73 -5.45
C GLU A 39 7.46 12.35 -5.40
N GLU A 40 6.95 11.46 -4.56
CA GLU A 40 7.47 10.09 -4.43
C GLU A 40 7.23 9.25 -5.69
N ALA A 41 6.15 9.51 -6.44
CA ALA A 41 5.93 8.89 -7.74
C ALA A 41 6.97 9.34 -8.77
N ARG A 42 7.31 10.64 -8.82
CA ARG A 42 8.38 11.15 -9.68
C ARG A 42 9.74 10.57 -9.28
N ALA A 43 10.05 10.58 -7.98
CA ALA A 43 11.29 10.02 -7.45
C ALA A 43 11.43 8.53 -7.79
N LEU A 44 10.33 7.76 -7.72
CA LEU A 44 10.33 6.36 -8.14
C LEU A 44 10.71 6.23 -9.62
N VAL A 45 10.13 7.05 -10.52
CA VAL A 45 10.47 7.00 -11.95
C VAL A 45 11.93 7.38 -12.22
N GLU A 46 12.43 8.41 -11.55
CA GLU A 46 13.79 8.96 -11.77
C GLU A 46 14.90 8.09 -11.16
N THR A 47 14.57 7.30 -10.15
CA THR A 47 15.53 6.41 -9.48
C THR A 47 15.65 5.09 -10.25
N PRO A 48 16.85 4.51 -10.44
CA PRO A 48 17.00 3.17 -10.99
C PRO A 48 16.24 2.09 -10.18
N GLU A 49 15.69 1.08 -10.87
CA GLU A 49 14.86 0.04 -10.24
C GLU A 49 15.63 -0.82 -9.21
N ASP A 50 16.91 -1.07 -9.45
CA ASP A 50 17.83 -1.78 -8.56
C ASP A 50 18.18 -0.98 -7.30
N VAL A 51 17.91 0.32 -7.28
CA VAL A 51 18.00 1.19 -6.10
C VAL A 51 16.65 1.32 -5.41
N THR A 52 15.58 1.59 -6.18
CA THR A 52 14.21 1.69 -5.65
C THR A 52 13.23 1.06 -6.63
N ALA A 53 12.70 -0.09 -6.25
CA ALA A 53 11.73 -0.85 -7.04
C ALA A 53 10.28 -0.48 -6.71
N THR A 54 10.03 -0.01 -5.49
CA THR A 54 8.71 0.37 -5.01
C THR A 54 8.84 1.39 -3.87
N THR A 55 7.87 2.29 -3.76
CA THR A 55 7.80 3.25 -2.66
C THR A 55 6.52 3.04 -1.88
N ILE A 56 6.65 2.86 -0.56
CA ILE A 56 5.54 2.75 0.38
C ILE A 56 5.47 4.05 1.19
N VAL A 57 4.41 4.82 0.96
CA VAL A 57 4.09 6.03 1.71
C VAL A 57 3.12 5.67 2.84
N LEU A 58 3.54 5.89 4.09
CA LEU A 58 2.72 5.73 5.28
C LEU A 58 2.19 7.09 5.72
N ALA A 59 0.88 7.22 5.86
CA ALA A 59 0.22 8.46 6.27
C ALA A 59 -0.52 8.25 7.61
N PRO A 60 0.21 8.07 8.74
CA PRO A 60 -0.40 7.68 10.01
C PRO A 60 -1.32 8.73 10.63
N ASP A 61 -1.22 9.98 10.19
CA ASP A 61 -1.98 11.11 10.75
C ASP A 61 -3.11 11.61 9.83
N ALA A 62 -3.24 11.05 8.63
CA ALA A 62 -4.27 11.43 7.66
C ALA A 62 -5.29 10.31 7.50
N PHE A 63 -6.58 10.66 7.40
CA PHE A 63 -7.68 9.75 7.07
C PHE A 63 -7.93 8.56 8.02
N VAL A 64 -7.25 8.45 9.17
CA VAL A 64 -7.28 7.26 10.04
C VAL A 64 -8.69 6.70 10.31
N GLU A 65 -9.68 7.57 10.48
CA GLU A 65 -11.08 7.23 10.74
C GLU A 65 -12.04 7.69 9.63
N ASP A 66 -11.51 8.20 8.51
CA ASP A 66 -12.28 8.79 7.40
C ASP A 66 -11.99 8.05 6.09
N PHE A 67 -12.49 6.82 6.01
CA PHE A 67 -12.38 6.00 4.81
C PHE A 67 -13.01 6.64 3.56
N PRO A 68 -14.18 7.31 3.61
CA PRO A 68 -14.72 8.01 2.45
C PRO A 68 -13.75 9.05 1.87
N ALA A 69 -13.17 9.92 2.73
CA ALA A 69 -12.19 10.90 2.26
C ALA A 69 -10.90 10.25 1.74
N PHE A 70 -10.47 9.13 2.33
CA PHE A 70 -9.36 8.33 1.81
C PHE A 70 -9.65 7.82 0.40
N TYR A 71 -10.82 7.22 0.17
CA TYR A 71 -11.20 6.63 -1.11
C TYR A 71 -11.33 7.69 -2.21
N GLU A 72 -11.90 8.86 -1.88
CA GLU A 72 -11.89 10.00 -2.80
C GLU A 72 -10.46 10.48 -3.13
N THR A 73 -9.55 10.41 -2.16
CA THR A 73 -8.15 10.80 -2.34
C THR A 73 -7.41 9.80 -3.23
N GLU A 74 -7.62 8.49 -3.05
CA GLU A 74 -7.11 7.44 -3.93
C GLU A 74 -7.54 7.70 -5.38
N ARG A 75 -8.85 7.92 -5.61
CA ARG A 75 -9.39 8.24 -6.94
C ARG A 75 -8.78 9.49 -7.56
N PHE A 76 -8.57 10.53 -6.76
CA PHE A 76 -7.93 11.77 -7.21
C PHE A 76 -6.46 11.54 -7.59
N LEU A 77 -5.73 10.75 -6.81
CA LEU A 77 -4.34 10.41 -7.08
C LEU A 77 -4.19 9.62 -8.37
N GLU A 78 -5.04 8.61 -8.59
CA GLU A 78 -5.05 7.86 -9.86
C GLU A 78 -5.20 8.79 -11.06
N ALA A 79 -6.19 9.71 -11.02
CA ALA A 79 -6.39 10.69 -12.07
C ALA A 79 -5.22 11.69 -12.20
N SER A 80 -4.57 12.04 -11.10
CA SER A 80 -3.41 12.96 -11.10
C SER A 80 -2.16 12.30 -11.70
N LEU A 81 -1.96 11.01 -11.44
CA LEU A 81 -0.90 10.22 -12.06
C LEU A 81 -1.13 10.09 -13.57
N GLU A 82 -2.38 9.88 -13.99
CA GLU A 82 -2.77 9.88 -15.41
C GLU A 82 -2.43 11.22 -16.07
N ALA A 83 -2.92 12.32 -15.49
CA ALA A 83 -2.71 13.67 -16.03
C ALA A 83 -1.24 14.12 -16.05
N SER A 84 -0.39 13.51 -15.21
CA SER A 84 1.05 13.81 -15.15
C SER A 84 1.90 12.87 -16.03
N GLU A 85 1.28 12.04 -16.87
CA GLU A 85 1.95 10.99 -17.66
C GLU A 85 2.72 9.96 -16.80
N LEU A 86 2.39 9.88 -15.50
CA LEU A 86 2.99 8.98 -14.52
C LEU A 86 2.22 7.67 -14.35
N GLN A 87 0.97 7.57 -14.83
CA GLN A 87 0.19 6.32 -14.72
C GLN A 87 0.78 5.17 -15.53
N HIS A 88 1.43 5.47 -16.66
CA HIS A 88 2.11 4.44 -17.46
C HIS A 88 3.34 3.86 -16.78
N PRO A 89 4.19 4.64 -16.09
CA PRO A 89 5.29 4.08 -15.31
C PRO A 89 4.92 3.66 -13.87
N VAL A 90 3.86 4.22 -13.26
CA VAL A 90 3.53 4.03 -11.84
C VAL A 90 2.08 3.60 -11.64
N LEU A 91 1.89 2.50 -10.90
CA LEU A 91 0.60 2.04 -10.40
C LEU A 91 0.46 2.35 -8.92
N LEU A 92 -0.72 2.82 -8.51
CA LEU A 92 -1.08 3.07 -7.12
C LEU A 92 -1.87 1.89 -6.55
N ALA A 93 -1.43 1.38 -5.42
CA ALA A 93 -2.21 0.47 -4.57
C ALA A 93 -2.40 1.08 -3.19
N ALA A 94 -3.63 1.46 -2.85
CA ALA A 94 -3.93 2.08 -1.56
C ALA A 94 -4.56 1.09 -0.57
N PHE A 95 -4.25 1.29 0.72
CA PHE A 95 -4.68 0.45 1.83
C PHE A 95 -5.16 1.33 3.00
N HIS A 96 -6.23 0.92 3.67
CA HIS A 96 -6.84 1.68 4.76
C HIS A 96 -7.29 0.77 5.93
N PRO A 97 -7.18 1.18 7.21
CA PRO A 97 -7.65 0.38 8.36
C PRO A 97 -9.10 -0.08 8.25
N GLN A 98 -9.95 0.79 7.71
CA GLN A 98 -11.38 0.57 7.53
C GLN A 98 -11.75 0.24 6.08
N TYR A 99 -10.81 -0.22 5.25
CA TYR A 99 -11.13 -0.56 3.85
C TYR A 99 -12.26 -1.62 3.80
N THR A 100 -13.26 -1.36 2.97
CA THR A 100 -14.35 -2.28 2.64
C THR A 100 -14.61 -2.27 1.15
N PHE A 101 -14.66 -3.44 0.53
CA PHE A 101 -15.17 -3.60 -0.83
C PHE A 101 -16.69 -3.38 -0.85
N GLY A 102 -17.17 -2.71 -1.90
CA GLY A 102 -18.60 -2.56 -2.16
C GLY A 102 -19.22 -3.86 -2.70
N GLY A 103 -20.49 -3.78 -3.17
CA GLY A 103 -21.14 -4.89 -3.88
C GLY A 103 -21.97 -5.83 -3.02
N GLY A 104 -22.40 -5.41 -1.83
CA GLY A 104 -23.29 -6.20 -0.95
C GLY A 104 -22.58 -7.27 -0.12
N LEU A 105 -21.25 -7.22 -0.05
CA LEU A 105 -20.44 -8.06 0.83
C LEU A 105 -20.74 -7.76 2.30
N SER A 106 -20.56 -8.77 3.15
CA SER A 106 -20.67 -8.60 4.60
C SER A 106 -19.52 -7.74 5.14
N GLU A 107 -19.77 -6.93 6.18
CA GLU A 107 -18.72 -6.21 6.93
C GLU A 107 -17.68 -7.15 7.56
N LEU A 108 -18.07 -8.40 7.79
CA LEU A 108 -17.22 -9.45 8.35
C LEU A 108 -16.52 -10.29 7.27
N ASP A 109 -16.66 -9.93 6.00
CA ASP A 109 -16.00 -10.66 4.92
C ASP A 109 -14.46 -10.54 5.03
N PRO A 110 -13.72 -11.67 5.07
CA PRO A 110 -12.26 -11.65 5.12
C PRO A 110 -11.61 -10.91 3.93
N ILE A 111 -12.27 -10.83 2.77
CA ILE A 111 -11.70 -10.20 1.57
C ILE A 111 -11.26 -8.77 1.81
N HIS A 112 -11.97 -8.02 2.68
CA HIS A 112 -11.62 -6.65 3.04
C HIS A 112 -10.17 -6.52 3.53
N PHE A 113 -9.63 -7.56 4.16
CA PHE A 113 -8.25 -7.56 4.65
C PHE A 113 -7.18 -7.59 3.56
N GLU A 114 -7.55 -7.87 2.31
CA GLU A 114 -6.66 -7.71 1.16
C GLU A 114 -6.16 -6.27 1.04
N LYS A 115 -7.05 -5.29 1.31
CA LYS A 115 -6.75 -3.87 1.25
C LYS A 115 -6.69 -3.17 2.62
N ARG A 116 -6.69 -3.92 3.72
CA ARG A 116 -6.52 -3.32 5.07
C ARG A 116 -5.06 -3.13 5.48
N SER A 117 -4.82 -2.06 6.22
CA SER A 117 -3.54 -1.73 6.83
C SER A 117 -3.70 -1.08 8.19
N PRO A 118 -2.70 -1.19 9.10
CA PRO A 118 -2.79 -0.53 10.41
C PRO A 118 -2.89 1.00 10.33
N PHE A 119 -2.38 1.58 9.25
CA PHE A 119 -2.46 3.00 8.93
C PHE A 119 -2.79 3.18 7.45
N PRO A 120 -3.32 4.33 7.03
CA PRO A 120 -3.45 4.67 5.61
C PRO A 120 -2.09 4.57 4.91
N VAL A 121 -2.05 3.81 3.82
CA VAL A 121 -0.83 3.50 3.08
C VAL A 121 -1.10 3.64 1.59
N PHE A 122 -0.17 4.28 0.89
CA PHE A 122 -0.15 4.40 -0.57
C PHE A 122 1.11 3.71 -1.07
N ASN A 123 0.94 2.61 -1.81
CA ASN A 123 2.03 1.87 -2.40
C ASN A 123 2.17 2.22 -3.88
N LEU A 124 3.35 2.71 -4.25
CA LEU A 124 3.72 3.07 -5.62
C LEU A 124 4.56 1.94 -6.21
N LEU A 125 4.03 1.34 -7.28
CA LEU A 125 4.61 0.20 -7.97
C LEU A 125 5.03 0.60 -9.37
N ARG A 126 6.13 0.08 -9.89
CA ARG A 126 6.46 0.23 -11.31
C ARG A 126 5.50 -0.61 -12.15
N ALA A 127 4.80 0.03 -13.09
CA ALA A 127 3.79 -0.63 -13.90
C ALA A 127 4.38 -1.77 -14.75
N GLU A 128 5.57 -1.57 -15.33
CA GLU A 128 6.24 -2.58 -16.16
C GLU A 128 6.42 -3.92 -15.43
N ARG A 129 6.76 -3.87 -14.13
CA ARG A 129 6.93 -5.08 -13.31
C ARG A 129 5.60 -5.81 -13.10
N VAL A 130 4.53 -5.05 -12.86
CA VAL A 130 3.18 -5.62 -12.69
C VAL A 130 2.69 -6.22 -14.00
N TRP A 131 2.91 -5.54 -15.13
CA TRP A 131 2.51 -6.04 -16.45
C TRP A 131 3.33 -7.23 -16.93
N ALA A 132 4.65 -7.27 -16.65
CA ALA A 132 5.47 -8.44 -16.94
C ALA A 132 4.90 -9.69 -16.26
N TYR A 133 4.50 -9.57 -14.98
CA TYR A 133 3.84 -10.65 -14.25
C TYR A 133 2.43 -10.97 -14.77
N ALA A 134 1.68 -9.96 -15.20
CA ALA A 134 0.35 -10.15 -15.79
C ALA A 134 0.40 -10.96 -17.09
N ASN A 135 1.38 -10.65 -17.95
CA ASN A 135 1.58 -11.31 -19.24
C ASN A 135 2.00 -12.78 -19.12
N GLU A 136 2.50 -13.20 -17.95
CA GLU A 136 2.75 -14.62 -17.63
C GLU A 136 1.46 -15.39 -17.28
N GLY A 137 0.27 -14.74 -17.32
CA GLY A 137 -1.02 -15.37 -17.03
C GLY A 137 -1.28 -15.56 -15.53
N LEU A 138 -0.62 -14.76 -14.68
CA LEU A 138 -0.63 -14.93 -13.23
C LEU A 138 -1.52 -13.92 -12.49
N THR A 139 -1.96 -12.83 -13.13
CA THR A 139 -2.72 -11.74 -12.47
C THR A 139 -4.20 -12.02 -12.26
N GLU A 140 -4.90 -12.62 -13.22
CA GLU A 140 -6.33 -12.97 -13.05
C GLU A 140 -6.54 -13.92 -11.86
N LYS A 141 -5.50 -14.69 -11.50
CA LYS A 141 -5.53 -15.57 -10.33
C LYS A 141 -5.23 -14.87 -9.01
N ILE A 142 -4.75 -13.62 -8.98
CA ILE A 142 -4.34 -12.98 -7.71
C ILE A 142 -5.57 -12.69 -6.87
N ALA A 143 -6.59 -12.05 -7.44
CA ALA A 143 -7.83 -11.73 -6.71
C ALA A 143 -8.50 -13.02 -6.20
N ASP A 144 -8.75 -13.98 -7.08
CA ASP A 144 -9.36 -15.28 -6.72
C ASP A 144 -8.53 -16.05 -5.69
N ARG A 145 -7.20 -16.02 -5.82
CA ARG A 145 -6.29 -16.67 -4.85
C ARG A 145 -6.33 -15.96 -3.50
N ASN A 146 -6.36 -14.64 -3.49
CA ASN A 146 -6.40 -13.84 -2.28
C ASN A 146 -7.72 -14.06 -1.53
N GLU A 147 -8.83 -14.05 -2.27
CA GLU A 147 -10.15 -14.38 -1.74
C GLU A 147 -10.18 -15.80 -1.16
N ALA A 148 -9.77 -16.81 -1.93
CA ALA A 148 -9.72 -18.19 -1.47
C ALA A 148 -8.82 -18.37 -0.24
N ALA A 149 -7.65 -17.71 -0.21
CA ALA A 149 -6.73 -17.77 0.92
C ALA A 149 -7.32 -17.11 2.18
N LEU A 150 -7.92 -15.93 2.05
CA LEU A 150 -8.54 -15.21 3.17
C LEU A 150 -9.77 -15.95 3.69
N ALA A 151 -10.59 -16.52 2.80
CA ALA A 151 -11.72 -17.37 3.15
C ALA A 151 -11.27 -18.64 3.91
N ALA A 152 -10.21 -19.31 3.45
CA ALA A 152 -9.67 -20.50 4.10
C ALA A 152 -9.08 -20.21 5.49
N ILE A 153 -8.51 -19.03 5.71
CA ILE A 153 -8.01 -18.60 7.03
C ILE A 153 -9.18 -18.24 7.95
N GLY A 154 -10.21 -17.60 7.42
CA GLY A 154 -11.38 -17.15 8.16
C GLY A 154 -11.16 -15.87 8.96
N ILE A 155 -12.24 -15.12 9.19
CA ILE A 155 -12.20 -13.76 9.73
C ILE A 155 -11.51 -13.63 11.08
N GLU A 156 -11.69 -14.60 11.98
CA GLU A 156 -11.13 -14.56 13.33
C GLU A 156 -9.59 -14.64 13.31
N GLU A 157 -9.05 -15.60 12.56
CA GLU A 157 -7.62 -15.78 12.44
C GLU A 157 -6.97 -14.65 11.63
N VAL A 158 -7.66 -14.12 10.60
CA VAL A 158 -7.21 -12.94 9.86
C VAL A 158 -7.07 -11.74 10.81
N ARG A 159 -8.06 -11.46 11.67
CA ARG A 159 -8.01 -10.39 12.68
C ARG A 159 -6.86 -10.58 13.67
N ARG A 160 -6.67 -11.81 14.15
CA ARG A 160 -5.56 -12.14 15.06
C ARG A 160 -4.20 -11.85 14.41
N ARG A 161 -4.03 -12.16 13.12
CA ARG A 161 -2.79 -11.90 12.36
C ARG A 161 -2.61 -10.44 11.95
N PHE A 162 -3.69 -9.66 11.92
CA PHE A 162 -3.65 -8.25 11.56
C PHE A 162 -3.14 -7.36 12.70
N THR A 163 -3.21 -7.85 13.94
CA THR A 163 -2.75 -7.13 15.12
C THR A 163 -1.31 -7.57 15.44
N LEU A 164 -0.40 -6.61 15.61
CA LEU A 164 0.95 -6.90 16.12
C LEU A 164 0.92 -6.87 17.65
N SER A 165 1.56 -7.86 18.28
CA SER A 165 1.89 -7.79 19.70
C SER A 165 3.09 -6.86 19.94
N GLU A 166 3.20 -6.30 21.15
CA GLU A 166 4.34 -5.44 21.53
C GLU A 166 5.70 -6.11 21.28
N LYS A 167 5.81 -7.40 21.57
CA LYS A 167 7.01 -8.21 21.32
C LYS A 167 7.37 -8.30 19.83
N GLU A 168 6.38 -8.23 18.96
CA GLU A 168 6.60 -8.26 17.51
C GLU A 168 7.02 -6.87 17.01
N VAL A 169 6.41 -5.80 17.52
CA VAL A 169 6.82 -4.42 17.22
C VAL A 169 8.28 -4.19 17.59
N GLU A 170 8.68 -4.60 18.80
CA GLU A 170 10.06 -4.47 19.29
C GLU A 170 11.06 -5.24 18.40
N ARG A 171 10.69 -6.44 17.94
CA ARG A 171 11.50 -7.23 17.00
C ARG A 171 11.69 -6.53 15.65
N TYR A 172 10.64 -5.91 15.11
CA TYR A 172 10.70 -5.26 13.78
C TYR A 172 11.43 -3.91 13.81
N ASN A 173 11.40 -3.20 14.94
CA ASN A 173 12.04 -1.88 15.10
C ASN A 173 13.55 -1.94 15.35
N GLY A 174 14.16 -3.13 15.37
CA GLY A 174 15.57 -3.36 15.71
C GLY A 174 16.60 -2.79 14.71
N GLY A 175 16.63 -1.46 14.52
CA GLY A 175 17.79 -0.72 13.98
C GLY A 175 17.65 -0.06 12.61
N LYS A 176 16.44 0.14 12.07
CA LYS A 176 16.24 0.84 10.79
C LYS A 176 15.80 2.30 11.02
N GLU A 177 16.57 3.26 10.48
CA GLU A 177 16.12 4.64 10.31
C GLU A 177 15.14 4.71 9.12
N TYR A 178 13.93 5.21 9.37
CA TYR A 178 12.95 5.46 8.33
C TYR A 178 13.02 6.94 7.95
N GLY A 179 12.98 7.26 6.66
CA GLY A 179 12.93 8.64 6.19
C GLY A 179 11.64 9.31 6.67
N VAL A 180 11.77 10.30 7.55
CA VAL A 180 10.67 11.15 7.99
C VAL A 180 10.71 12.42 7.15
N SER A 181 9.71 12.65 6.31
CA SER A 181 9.51 13.98 5.72
C SER A 181 8.61 14.78 6.65
N GLU A 182 9.22 15.69 7.43
CA GLU A 182 8.47 16.73 8.11
C GLU A 182 8.05 17.75 7.05
N GLY A 183 6.74 17.83 6.77
CA GLY A 183 6.21 18.80 5.82
C GLY A 183 6.67 20.20 6.20
N SER A 184 7.42 20.84 5.31
CA SER A 184 7.81 22.24 5.45
C SER A 184 6.53 23.09 5.44
N GLY A 185 6.10 23.51 6.63
CA GLY A 185 5.06 24.50 6.78
C GLY A 185 5.50 25.81 6.16
N VAL A 186 4.78 26.24 5.12
CA VAL A 186 4.67 27.64 4.71
C VAL A 186 3.18 27.96 4.59
#